data_AF-A0A1M6T7D2-F1
#
_entry.id   AF-A0A1M6T7D2-F1
#
_cell.length_a   1.000
_cell.length_b   1.000
_cell.length_c   1.000
_cell.angle_alpha   90.00
_cell.angle_beta   90.00
_cell.angle_gamma   90.00
#
_symmetry.space_group_name_H-M   'P 1'
#
loop_
_entity.id
_entity.type
_entity.pdbx_description
1 polymer ?
#
loop_
_entity_poly.entity_id
_entity_poly.type
_entity_poly.pdbx_seq_one_letter_code
_entity_poly.pdbx_strand_id
1 'polypeptide(L)' 'MTTQPTSLKDVINDCGGAPAVAKRLNRSNQYVHEWLQRGHLPLSELTGRTRYSETLASMQREGKLSAAEIRRIGLRL' A
#
# COMPACT_ATOMS: atom_id res chain seq x y z
N MET A 1 16.47 -8.86 11.84
CA MET A 1 15.14 -8.77 12.50
C MET A 1 14.16 -8.31 11.43
N THR A 2 13.27 -9.18 10.96
CA THR A 2 12.23 -8.81 10.00
C THR A 2 11.12 -8.08 10.77
N THR A 3 11.17 -6.76 10.76
CA THR A 3 10.10 -5.93 11.35
C THR A 3 8.85 -6.13 10.50
N GLN A 4 7.81 -6.76 11.04
CA GLN A 4 6.55 -6.89 10.32
C GLN A 4 6.01 -5.50 9.94
N PRO A 5 5.46 -5.29 8.73
CA PRO A 5 4.93 -3.99 8.34
C PRO A 5 3.78 -3.60 9.28
N THR A 6 3.94 -2.51 10.05
CA THR A 6 2.91 -2.03 10.99
C THR A 6 2.10 -0.86 10.44
N SER A 7 2.55 -0.28 9.32
CA SER A 7 1.95 0.88 8.68
C SER A 7 1.96 0.78 7.16
N LEU A 8 1.17 1.61 6.48
CA LEU A 8 1.13 1.64 5.02
C LEU A 8 2.48 2.10 4.44
N LYS A 9 3.22 2.92 5.20
CA LYS A 9 4.57 3.34 4.87
C LYS A 9 5.53 2.15 4.82
N ASP A 10 5.44 1.24 5.78
CA ASP A 10 6.30 0.06 5.82
C ASP A 10 6.04 -0.84 4.60
N VAL A 11 4.76 -1.06 4.27
CA VAL A 11 4.35 -1.84 3.08
C VAL A 11 4.87 -1.19 1.80
N ILE A 12 4.70 0.13 1.63
CA ILE A 12 5.17 0.84 0.44
C ILE A 12 6.71 0.81 0.34
N ASN A 13 7.42 0.93 1.46
CA ASN A 13 8.88 0.82 1.49
C ASN A 13 9.35 -0.60 1.09
N ASP A 14 8.70 -1.64 1.60
CA ASP A 14 8.94 -3.04 1.23
C ASP A 14 8.69 -3.29 -0.29
N CYS A 15 7.72 -2.59 -0.88
CA CYS A 15 7.45 -2.61 -2.32
C CYS A 15 8.48 -1.83 -3.17
N GLY A 16 9.56 -1.30 -2.58
CA GLY A 16 10.57 -0.48 -3.26
C GLY A 16 10.28 1.02 -3.25
N GLY A 17 9.39 1.47 -2.37
CA GLY A 17 9.06 2.89 -2.15
C GLY A 17 7.99 3.44 -3.09
N ALA A 18 7.56 4.67 -2.80
CA ALA A 18 6.49 5.36 -3.54
C ALA A 18 6.72 5.43 -5.07
N PRO A 19 7.94 5.68 -5.59
CA PRO A 19 8.17 5.70 -7.04
C PRO A 19 7.95 4.34 -7.72
N ALA A 20 8.35 3.24 -7.08
CA ALA A 20 8.17 1.90 -7.63
C ALA A 20 6.68 1.52 -7.69
N VAL A 21 5.95 1.81 -6.61
CA VAL A 21 4.49 1.60 -6.52
C VAL A 21 3.75 2.45 -7.55
N ALA A 22 4.08 3.75 -7.65
CA ALA A 22 3.46 4.67 -8.59
C ALA A 22 3.64 4.19 -10.05
N LYS A 23 4.87 3.78 -10.41
CA LYS A 23 5.16 3.20 -11.73
C LYS A 23 4.33 1.95 -12.00
N ARG A 24 4.24 1.02 -11.04
CA ARG A 24 3.48 -0.24 -11.20
C ARG A 24 1.97 -0.01 -11.37
N LEU A 25 1.45 1.06 -10.77
CA LEU A 25 0.04 1.44 -10.81
C LEU A 25 -0.32 2.41 -11.94
N ASN A 26 0.67 2.85 -12.73
CA ASN A 26 0.52 3.92 -13.72
C ASN A 26 -0.10 5.20 -13.13
N ARG A 27 0.41 5.62 -11.96
CA ARG A 27 0.00 6.82 -11.23
C ARG A 27 1.20 7.74 -10.99
N SER A 28 0.93 8.99 -10.60
CA SER A 28 1.99 9.91 -10.19
C SER A 28 2.57 9.52 -8.82
N ASN A 29 3.83 9.87 -8.57
CA ASN A 29 4.46 9.69 -7.26
C ASN A 29 3.67 10.43 -6.16
N GLN A 30 3.19 11.64 -6.48
CA GLN A 30 2.38 12.46 -5.58
C GLN A 30 1.12 11.71 -5.10
N TYR A 31 0.44 10.99 -6.01
CA TYR A 31 -0.74 10.22 -5.66
C TYR A 31 -0.47 9.16 -4.59
N VAL A 32 0.68 8.46 -4.69
CA VAL A 32 1.09 7.47 -3.66
C VAL A 32 1.54 8.17 -2.37
N HIS A 33 2.18 9.33 -2.46
CA HIS A 33 2.54 10.13 -1.29
C HIS A 33 1.31 10.60 -0.49
N GLU A 34 0.18 10.91 -1.16
CA GLU A 34 -1.07 11.22 -0.44
C GLU A 34 -1.55 10.05 0.43
N TRP A 35 -1.34 8.80 -0.01
CA TRP A 35 -1.70 7.63 0.79
C TRP A 35 -0.84 7.53 2.03
N LEU A 36 0.45 7.84 1.91
CA LEU A 36 1.39 7.88 3.04
C LEU A 36 1.02 8.97 4.06
N GLN A 37 0.57 10.13 3.58
CA GLN A 37 0.10 11.22 4.45
C GLN A 37 -1.19 10.84 5.18
N ARG A 38 -2.13 10.18 4.49
CA ARG A 38 -3.40 9.72 5.07
C ARG A 38 -3.24 8.48 5.95
N GLY A 39 -2.19 7.68 5.72
CA GLY A 39 -1.92 6.43 6.44
C GLY A 39 -2.76 5.23 5.97
N HIS A 40 -3.61 5.39 4.96
CA HIS A 40 -4.49 4.35 4.44
C HIS A 40 -4.62 4.44 2.90
N LEU A 41 -5.06 3.34 2.28
CA LEU A 41 -5.33 3.30 0.84
C LEU A 41 -6.54 4.19 0.47
N PRO A 42 -6.66 4.66 -0.78
CA PRO A 42 -7.79 5.49 -1.22
C PRO A 42 -9.14 4.84 -0.94
N LEU A 43 -10.17 5.69 -0.77
CA LEU A 43 -11.56 5.22 -0.63
C LEU A 43 -12.04 4.40 -1.83
N SER A 44 -11.43 4.56 -3.02
CA SER A 44 -11.70 3.70 -4.17
C SER A 44 -11.36 2.23 -3.90
N GLU A 45 -10.38 1.96 -3.03
CA GLU A 45 -10.03 0.61 -2.59
C GLU A 45 -11.07 0.09 -1.60
N LEU A 46 -11.54 0.95 -0.69
CA LEU A 46 -12.57 0.57 0.28
C LEU A 46 -13.92 0.31 -0.41
N THR A 47 -14.22 1.03 -1.47
CA THR A 47 -15.44 0.83 -2.28
C THR A 47 -15.27 -0.23 -3.37
N GLY A 48 -14.10 -0.88 -3.49
CA GLY A 48 -13.84 -1.96 -4.45
C GLY A 48 -13.69 -1.51 -5.91
N ARG A 49 -13.59 -0.20 -6.16
CA ARG A 49 -13.35 0.39 -7.48
C ARG A 49 -11.91 0.22 -7.95
N THR A 50 -10.99 0.00 -7.01
CA THR A 50 -9.57 -0.29 -7.28
C THR A 50 -9.12 -1.55 -6.53
N ARG A 51 -7.98 -2.11 -6.97
CA ARG A 51 -7.32 -3.31 -6.41
C ARG A 51 -5.85 -3.04 -6.11
N TYR A 52 -5.56 -1.89 -5.52
CA TYR A 52 -4.20 -1.47 -5.17
C TYR A 52 -3.57 -2.37 -4.12
N SER A 53 -4.36 -2.86 -3.17
CA SER A 53 -3.91 -3.81 -2.15
C SER A 53 -3.41 -5.13 -2.74
N GLU A 54 -4.04 -5.64 -3.80
CA GLU A 54 -3.58 -6.83 -4.53
C GLU A 54 -2.23 -6.57 -5.23
N THR A 55 -2.08 -5.40 -5.83
CA THR A 55 -0.81 -5.02 -6.46
C THR A 55 0.29 -4.91 -5.43
N LEU A 56 0.03 -4.25 -4.30
CA LEU A 56 1.01 -4.13 -3.21
C LEU A 56 1.41 -5.49 -2.66
N ALA A 57 0.45 -6.39 -2.41
CA ALA A 57 0.72 -7.76 -1.98
C ALA A 57 1.65 -8.51 -2.96
N SER A 58 1.47 -8.32 -4.27
CA SER A 58 2.33 -8.92 -5.29
C SER A 58 3.72 -8.27 -5.42
N MET A 59 3.89 -7.04 -4.90
CA MET A 59 5.13 -6.27 -4.99
C MET A 59 6.03 -6.44 -3.75
N GLN A 60 5.51 -7.00 -2.66
CA GLN A 60 6.26 -7.18 -1.43
C GLN A 60 7.52 -8.00 -1.66
N ARG A 61 8.65 -7.55 -1.10
CA ARG A 61 9.92 -8.26 -1.21
C ARG A 61 10.09 -9.22 -0.05
N GLU A 62 9.78 -8.75 1.15
CA GLU A 62 9.92 -9.52 2.39
C GLU A 62 8.58 -9.74 3.10
N GLY A 63 7.68 -8.76 3.04
CA GLY A 63 6.41 -8.86 3.74
C GLY A 63 5.46 -9.85 3.06
N LYS A 64 4.62 -10.49 3.88
CA LYS A 64 3.68 -11.54 3.44
C LYS A 64 2.23 -11.15 3.72
N LEU A 65 1.93 -9.85 3.65
CA LEU A 65 0.57 -9.39 3.92
C LEU A 65 -0.32 -9.71 2.72
N SER A 66 -1.48 -10.27 3.02
CA SER A 66 -2.55 -10.41 2.03
C SER A 66 -3.10 -9.03 1.65
N ALA A 67 -3.72 -8.96 0.47
CA ALA A 67 -4.45 -7.76 0.04
C ALA A 67 -5.49 -7.30 1.09
N ALA A 68 -6.16 -8.26 1.75
CA ALA A 68 -7.13 -7.97 2.79
C ALA A 68 -6.50 -7.31 4.02
N GLU A 69 -5.31 -7.73 4.43
CA GLU A 69 -4.56 -7.11 5.53
C GLU A 69 -4.09 -5.71 5.14
N ILE A 70 -3.48 -5.55 3.97
CA ILE A 70 -3.02 -4.24 3.46
C ILE A 70 -4.18 -3.24 3.39
N ARG A 71 -5.35 -3.68 2.92
CA ARG A 71 -6.54 -2.82 2.79
C ARG A 71 -7.05 -2.28 4.13
N ARG A 72 -6.78 -2.97 5.24
CA ARG A 72 -7.22 -2.54 6.59
C ARG A 72 -6.23 -1.63 7.30
N ILE A 73 -5.01 -1.49 6.79
CA ILE A 73 -3.99 -0.65 7.42
C ILE A 73 -4.45 0.81 7.50
N GLY A 74 -4.32 1.39 8.68
CA GLY A 74 -4.66 2.79 8.94
C GLY A 74 -6.15 3.09 9.05
N LEU A 75 -7.03 2.10 8.87
CA LEU A 75 -8.46 2.25 9.16
C LEU A 75 -8.69 2.07 10.67
N ARG A 76 -9.29 3.08 11.31
CA ARG A 76 -9.91 2.94 12.63
C ARG A 76 -11.41 2.76 12.39
N LEU A 77 -11.87 1.51 12.45
CA LEU A 77 -13.29 1.14 12.42
C LEU A 77 -13.79 0.88 13.84
#